data_AF-C8X2E6-F1
#
_entry.id   AF-C8X2E6-F1
#
_cell.length_a   1.000
_cell.length_b   1.000
_cell.length_c   1.000
_cell.angle_alpha   90.00
_cell.angle_beta   90.00
_cell.angle_gamma   90.00
#
_symmetry.space_group_name_H-M   'P 1'
#
loop_
_entity.id
_entity.type
_entity.pdbx_description
1 polymer ?
#
loop_
_entity_poly.entity_id
_entity_poly.type
_entity_poly.pdbx_seq_one_letter_code
_entity_poly.pdbx_strand_id
1 'polypeptide(L)'
;MRFDIPFLPDPEYLQALTRFEPDLATLHFSLHAPGIPDARARLREVETDRLIDLLRLGPGCDRLALLNSRLHTPAFLREPAARRPLLNALERLLAADVCQGIVVADPYLLNVLGDDSPHLAGALQAVPSVNARLASVHAIRAWRTVIEEAGFLPPARLVLDRELNRDPGQLETLSAACRRFWPDQEVFLLANEGCLPHCPYKPAHDGQIALAACDLTAEATFELNATAGCVRHLLRDPAAVLRSPFIRPEDGERLAGMVDGLKLCGRNMGSRFCLRVLRAYVQGRFSGNLLQLLDSVDWMAEGLVIDNDTLPSDFWDQLTGCDGDCQECGYCQALLQSAGRPTPLGPWGNHA
;
A
#
# COMPACT_ATOMS: atom_id res chain seq x y z
N MET A 1 4.86 15.72 -8.57
CA MET A 1 5.02 14.41 -7.89
C MET A 1 4.20 13.39 -8.66
N ARG A 2 4.67 12.15 -8.81
CA ARG A 2 3.91 11.09 -9.53
C ARG A 2 3.26 10.10 -8.56
N PHE A 3 2.27 9.35 -9.02
CA PHE A 3 1.49 8.45 -8.18
C PHE A 3 1.50 6.98 -8.63
N ASP A 4 1.74 6.08 -7.68
CA ASP A 4 1.45 4.64 -7.80
C ASP A 4 0.07 4.38 -7.20
N ILE A 5 -0.90 3.98 -8.03
CA ILE A 5 -2.31 3.89 -7.63
C ILE A 5 -2.91 2.50 -7.85
N PRO A 6 -3.99 2.15 -7.13
CA PRO A 6 -4.65 0.87 -7.32
C PRO A 6 -5.32 0.79 -8.69
N PHE A 7 -5.15 -0.33 -9.37
CA PHE A 7 -6.03 -0.73 -10.45
C PHE A 7 -7.29 -1.39 -9.86
N LEU A 8 -8.42 -1.08 -10.48
CA LEU A 8 -9.68 -1.75 -10.25
C LEU A 8 -10.21 -2.18 -11.63
N PRO A 9 -10.68 -3.44 -11.79
CA PRO A 9 -11.36 -3.88 -13.02
C PRO A 9 -12.74 -3.22 -13.24
N ASP A 10 -12.79 -1.89 -13.23
CA ASP A 10 -13.96 -1.04 -13.40
C ASP A 10 -13.72 -0.10 -14.58
N PRO A 11 -14.42 -0.26 -15.71
CA PRO A 11 -14.22 0.58 -16.90
C PRO A 11 -14.41 2.08 -16.65
N GLU A 12 -15.36 2.48 -15.80
CA GLU A 12 -15.60 3.91 -15.52
C GLU A 12 -14.45 4.51 -14.72
N TYR A 13 -13.91 3.74 -13.77
CA TYR A 13 -12.71 4.09 -13.03
C TYR A 13 -11.51 4.28 -13.97
N LEU A 14 -11.25 3.30 -14.84
CA LEU A 14 -10.12 3.31 -15.76
C LEU A 14 -10.21 4.47 -16.75
N GLN A 15 -11.41 4.74 -17.27
CA GLN A 15 -11.64 5.90 -18.13
C GLN A 15 -11.40 7.21 -17.36
N ALA A 16 -11.82 7.30 -16.10
CA ALA A 16 -11.56 8.49 -15.29
C ALA A 16 -10.05 8.70 -15.03
N LEU A 17 -9.26 7.62 -14.90
CA LEU A 17 -7.81 7.71 -14.70
C LEU A 17 -7.06 8.34 -15.87
N THR A 18 -7.57 8.24 -17.10
CA THR A 18 -6.94 8.86 -18.29
C THR A 18 -6.75 10.38 -18.13
N ARG A 19 -7.59 11.04 -17.33
CA ARG A 19 -7.47 12.48 -17.04
C ARG A 19 -6.30 12.85 -16.13
N PHE A 20 -5.74 11.86 -15.44
CA PHE A 20 -4.63 12.00 -14.52
C PHE A 20 -3.35 11.37 -15.06
N GLU A 21 -3.34 10.89 -16.31
CA GLU A 21 -2.21 10.16 -16.90
C GLU A 21 -0.84 10.82 -16.72
N PRO A 22 -0.67 12.16 -16.87
CA PRO A 22 0.61 12.82 -16.61
C PRO A 22 1.12 12.68 -15.17
N ASP A 23 0.21 12.48 -14.21
CA ASP A 23 0.51 12.35 -12.78
C ASP A 23 0.78 10.89 -12.37
N LEU A 24 0.52 9.91 -13.23
CA LEU A 24 0.63 8.50 -12.88
C LEU A 24 2.00 7.92 -13.20
N ALA A 25 2.57 7.21 -12.23
CA ALA A 25 3.76 6.40 -12.39
C ALA A 25 3.45 4.93 -12.59
N THR A 26 2.45 4.41 -11.87
CA THR A 26 2.19 2.97 -11.83
C THR A 26 0.73 2.68 -11.51
N LEU A 27 0.20 1.61 -12.10
CA LEU A 27 -0.99 0.91 -11.64
C LEU A 27 -0.58 -0.41 -10.99
N HIS A 28 -0.93 -0.62 -9.73
CA HIS A 28 -0.75 -1.93 -9.09
C HIS A 28 -2.08 -2.70 -9.00
N PHE A 29 -2.07 -3.97 -9.37
CA PHE A 29 -3.31 -4.75 -9.58
C PHE A 29 -3.26 -6.15 -8.97
N SER A 30 -4.42 -6.67 -8.57
CA SER A 30 -4.55 -8.09 -8.23
C SER A 30 -4.67 -8.91 -9.51
N LEU A 31 -4.20 -10.16 -9.52
CA LEU A 31 -4.50 -11.07 -10.63
C LEU A 31 -5.96 -11.56 -10.63
N HIS A 32 -6.72 -11.28 -9.57
CA HIS A 32 -8.15 -11.61 -9.48
C HIS A 32 -8.49 -13.09 -9.74
N ALA A 33 -7.56 -14.00 -9.45
CA ALA A 33 -7.75 -15.44 -9.62
C ALA A 33 -7.66 -16.19 -8.28
N PRO A 34 -8.37 -17.33 -8.15
CA PRO A 34 -8.34 -18.14 -6.93
C PRO A 34 -6.95 -18.72 -6.70
N GLY A 35 -6.57 -18.87 -5.42
CA GLY A 35 -5.27 -19.41 -5.01
C GLY A 35 -4.06 -18.53 -5.31
N ILE A 36 -4.24 -17.32 -5.86
CA ILE A 36 -3.14 -16.38 -6.08
C ILE A 36 -2.87 -15.56 -4.81
N PRO A 37 -1.60 -15.45 -4.39
CA PRO A 37 -1.23 -14.75 -3.17
C PRO A 37 -1.33 -13.22 -3.29
N ASP A 38 -2.28 -12.62 -2.60
CA ASP A 38 -2.45 -11.16 -2.51
C ASP A 38 -2.66 -10.76 -1.04
N ALA A 39 -2.05 -9.65 -0.60
CA ALA A 39 -2.14 -9.16 0.78
C ALA A 39 -3.45 -8.44 1.13
N ARG A 40 -4.54 -8.72 0.41
CA ARG A 40 -5.88 -8.22 0.70
C ARG A 40 -6.92 -9.28 0.33
N ALA A 41 -8.07 -9.24 1.00
CA ALA A 41 -9.20 -10.07 0.66
C ALA A 41 -9.60 -9.90 -0.81
N ARG A 42 -9.83 -11.03 -1.50
CA ARG A 42 -10.33 -11.05 -2.88
C ARG A 42 -11.80 -10.65 -2.88
N LEU A 43 -12.12 -9.51 -3.51
CA LEU A 43 -13.51 -9.03 -3.60
C LEU A 43 -14.24 -9.56 -4.84
N ARG A 44 -13.50 -9.93 -5.89
CA ARG A 44 -14.04 -10.45 -7.14
C ARG A 44 -13.00 -11.23 -7.93
N GLU A 45 -13.49 -12.20 -8.69
CA GLU A 45 -12.72 -12.94 -9.67
C GLU A 45 -12.86 -12.30 -11.07
N VAL A 46 -11.76 -12.33 -11.83
CA VAL A 46 -11.71 -11.81 -13.19
C VAL A 46 -10.80 -12.73 -14.01
N GLU A 47 -11.35 -13.28 -15.10
CA GLU A 47 -10.58 -14.08 -16.05
C GLU A 47 -9.40 -13.30 -16.62
N THR A 48 -8.27 -13.97 -16.84
CA THR A 48 -7.02 -13.32 -17.27
C THR A 48 -7.16 -12.54 -18.59
N ASP A 49 -7.89 -13.06 -19.58
CA ASP A 49 -8.13 -12.32 -20.84
C ASP A 49 -8.90 -11.03 -20.60
N ARG A 50 -9.93 -11.09 -19.73
CA ARG A 50 -10.70 -9.91 -19.38
C ARG A 50 -9.85 -8.90 -18.61
N LEU A 51 -8.96 -9.38 -17.73
CA LEU A 51 -8.01 -8.53 -17.04
C LEU A 51 -7.04 -7.84 -18.02
N ILE A 52 -6.52 -8.56 -19.02
CA ILE A 52 -5.68 -7.99 -20.09
C ILE A 52 -6.42 -6.87 -20.82
N ASP A 53 -7.66 -7.11 -21.24
CA ASP A 53 -8.47 -6.09 -21.94
C ASP A 53 -8.68 -4.85 -21.08
N LEU A 54 -8.99 -5.03 -19.79
CA LEU A 54 -9.18 -3.91 -18.87
C LEU A 54 -7.87 -3.16 -18.61
N LEU A 55 -6.74 -3.87 -18.48
CA LEU A 55 -5.44 -3.23 -18.34
C LEU A 55 -5.11 -2.37 -19.57
N ARG A 56 -5.46 -2.80 -20.79
CA ARG A 56 -5.27 -2.00 -22.02
C ARG A 56 -6.11 -0.72 -22.07
N LEU A 57 -7.26 -0.69 -21.38
CA LEU A 57 -8.11 0.50 -21.29
C LEU A 57 -7.57 1.57 -20.33
N GLY A 58 -6.69 1.17 -19.41
CA GLY A 58 -6.09 2.06 -18.42
C GLY A 58 -5.02 2.99 -19.02
N PRO A 59 -4.57 4.00 -18.24
CA PRO A 59 -3.54 4.96 -18.65
C PRO A 59 -2.22 4.30 -19.09
N GLY A 60 -1.42 5.01 -19.87
CA GLY A 60 -0.12 4.59 -20.38
C GLY A 60 1.00 4.65 -19.34
N CYS A 61 0.86 3.94 -18.22
CA CYS A 61 1.91 3.80 -17.21
C CYS A 61 2.20 2.32 -16.89
N ASP A 62 3.25 2.08 -16.10
CA ASP A 62 3.66 0.74 -15.71
C ASP A 62 2.55 0.02 -14.95
N ARG A 63 2.44 -1.28 -15.19
CA ARG A 63 1.47 -2.16 -14.52
C ARG A 63 2.20 -3.22 -13.72
N LEU A 64 1.97 -3.25 -12.41
CA LEU A 64 2.61 -4.20 -11.49
C LEU A 64 1.58 -5.15 -10.86
N ALA A 65 1.76 -6.45 -11.07
CA ALA A 65 0.92 -7.47 -10.46
C ALA A 65 1.30 -7.67 -8.99
N LEU A 66 0.32 -7.68 -8.10
CA LEU A 66 0.54 -7.89 -6.67
C LEU A 66 0.62 -9.39 -6.35
N LEU A 67 1.81 -9.82 -5.93
CA LEU A 67 2.12 -11.14 -5.35
C LEU A 67 2.65 -10.96 -3.92
N ASN A 68 2.01 -10.05 -3.19
CA ASN A 68 2.56 -9.43 -2.00
C ASN A 68 2.05 -10.05 -0.69
N SER A 69 1.44 -11.24 -0.74
CA SER A 69 1.13 -12.02 0.46
C SER A 69 2.40 -12.23 1.28
N ARG A 70 2.27 -12.12 2.60
CA ARG A 70 3.42 -12.23 3.52
C ARG A 70 3.98 -13.65 3.60
N LEU A 71 3.14 -14.65 3.40
CA LEU A 71 3.50 -16.05 3.55
C LEU A 71 2.66 -16.92 2.62
N HIS A 72 3.25 -18.05 2.25
CA HIS A 72 2.67 -19.08 1.38
C HIS A 72 2.74 -20.43 2.06
N THR A 73 1.89 -21.36 1.64
CA THR A 73 1.97 -22.74 2.14
C THR A 73 3.26 -23.40 1.68
N PRO A 74 3.85 -24.31 2.49
CA PRO A 74 4.99 -25.11 2.04
C PRO A 74 4.70 -25.90 0.76
N ALA A 75 3.47 -26.38 0.57
CA ALA A 75 3.06 -27.06 -0.66
C ALA A 75 3.19 -26.13 -1.88
N PHE A 76 2.65 -24.91 -1.79
CA PHE A 76 2.76 -23.91 -2.86
C PHE A 76 4.21 -23.56 -3.20
N LEU A 77 5.11 -23.49 -2.21
CA LEU A 77 6.52 -23.20 -2.43
C LEU A 77 7.33 -24.40 -2.93
N ARG A 78 6.93 -25.64 -2.61
CA ARG A 78 7.70 -26.85 -2.98
C ARG A 78 7.24 -27.50 -4.28
N GLU A 79 5.99 -27.31 -4.69
CA GLU A 79 5.39 -28.03 -5.81
C GLU A 79 5.20 -27.10 -7.02
N PRO A 80 6.01 -27.22 -8.08
CA PRO A 80 5.86 -26.38 -9.29
C PRO A 80 4.47 -26.46 -9.92
N ALA A 81 3.77 -27.60 -9.78
CA ALA A 81 2.40 -27.77 -10.26
C ALA A 81 1.42 -26.80 -9.58
N ALA A 82 1.61 -26.50 -8.29
CA ALA A 82 0.75 -25.57 -7.55
C ALA A 82 0.90 -24.12 -8.04
N ARG A 83 2.06 -23.76 -8.60
CA ARG A 83 2.35 -22.42 -9.14
C ARG A 83 2.04 -22.27 -10.63
N ARG A 84 1.77 -23.37 -11.33
CA ARG A 84 1.48 -23.34 -12.78
C ARG A 84 0.38 -22.34 -13.16
N PRO A 85 -0.76 -22.23 -12.44
CA PRO A 85 -1.78 -21.24 -12.78
C PRO A 85 -1.28 -19.80 -12.69
N LEU A 86 -0.49 -19.49 -11.65
CA LEU A 86 0.13 -18.18 -11.46
C LEU A 86 1.11 -17.86 -12.61
N LEU A 87 2.01 -18.79 -12.92
CA LEU A 87 2.99 -18.62 -14.02
C LEU A 87 2.29 -18.40 -15.37
N ASN A 88 1.28 -19.22 -15.67
CA ASN A 88 0.50 -19.08 -16.91
C ASN A 88 -0.19 -17.71 -16.99
N ALA A 89 -0.74 -17.19 -15.88
CA ALA A 89 -1.35 -15.87 -15.86
C ALA A 89 -0.32 -14.76 -16.12
N LEU A 90 0.85 -14.82 -15.48
CA LEU A 90 1.94 -13.86 -15.69
C LEU A 90 2.49 -13.91 -17.11
N GLU A 91 2.70 -15.10 -17.68
CA GLU A 91 3.16 -15.27 -19.06
C GLU A 91 2.21 -14.64 -20.08
N ARG A 92 0.90 -14.79 -19.86
CA ARG A 92 -0.11 -14.16 -20.72
C ARG A 92 -0.12 -12.64 -20.60
N LEU A 93 0.01 -12.12 -19.38
CA LEU A 93 0.09 -10.68 -19.13
C LEU A 93 1.36 -10.07 -19.76
N LEU A 94 2.50 -10.77 -19.65
CA LEU A 94 3.77 -10.37 -20.26
C LEU A 94 3.65 -10.41 -21.80
N ALA A 95 3.13 -11.49 -22.38
CA ALA A 95 2.96 -11.63 -23.83
C ALA A 95 2.00 -10.58 -24.42
N ALA A 96 1.07 -10.07 -23.62
CA ALA A 96 0.15 -9.00 -23.99
C ALA A 96 0.69 -7.58 -23.78
N ASP A 97 1.90 -7.43 -23.24
CA ASP A 97 2.57 -6.17 -22.89
C ASP A 97 1.76 -5.29 -21.89
N VAL A 98 1.09 -5.93 -20.94
CA VAL A 98 0.26 -5.25 -19.92
C VAL A 98 0.75 -5.47 -18.50
N CYS A 99 1.95 -6.02 -18.31
CA CYS A 99 2.56 -6.21 -17.00
C CYS A 99 4.07 -6.06 -17.11
N GLN A 100 4.61 -5.08 -16.41
CA GLN A 100 6.04 -4.75 -16.41
C GLN A 100 6.76 -5.32 -15.19
N GLY A 101 6.02 -5.82 -14.19
CA GLY A 101 6.63 -6.38 -12.99
C GLY A 101 5.65 -6.96 -11.98
N ILE A 102 6.23 -7.47 -10.90
CA ILE A 102 5.53 -8.04 -9.75
C ILE A 102 5.91 -7.32 -8.47
N VAL A 103 4.97 -7.16 -7.55
CA VAL A 103 5.23 -6.67 -6.18
C VAL A 103 5.20 -7.84 -5.22
N VAL A 104 6.30 -8.08 -4.51
CA VAL A 104 6.50 -9.31 -3.71
C VAL A 104 6.83 -8.98 -2.26
N ALA A 105 6.28 -9.74 -1.31
CA ALA A 105 6.62 -9.63 0.11
C ALA A 105 7.34 -10.86 0.67
N ASP A 106 7.23 -12.01 0.00
CA ASP A 106 7.85 -13.27 0.38
C ASP A 106 9.04 -13.59 -0.56
N PRO A 107 10.30 -13.49 -0.10
CA PRO A 107 11.46 -13.80 -0.92
C PRO A 107 11.54 -15.29 -1.32
N TYR A 108 10.90 -16.20 -0.58
CA TYR A 108 10.84 -17.61 -0.97
C TYR A 108 10.01 -17.78 -2.24
N LEU A 109 8.89 -17.05 -2.35
CA LEU A 109 8.10 -17.02 -3.58
C LEU A 109 8.94 -16.52 -4.76
N LEU A 110 9.70 -15.44 -4.55
CA LEU A 110 10.49 -14.85 -5.62
C LEU A 110 11.51 -15.85 -6.19
N ASN A 111 12.24 -16.54 -5.32
CA ASN A 111 13.23 -17.55 -5.72
C ASN A 111 12.58 -18.68 -6.52
N VAL A 112 11.48 -19.26 -6.03
CA VAL A 112 10.85 -20.38 -6.73
C VAL A 112 10.19 -19.98 -8.05
N LEU A 113 9.74 -18.72 -8.20
CA LEU A 113 9.27 -18.20 -9.49
C LEU A 113 10.43 -18.04 -10.49
N GLY A 114 11.60 -17.60 -10.01
CA GLY A 114 12.82 -17.51 -10.81
C GLY A 114 13.28 -18.87 -11.33
N ASP A 115 13.30 -19.86 -10.45
CA ASP A 115 13.66 -21.25 -10.79
C ASP A 115 12.68 -21.87 -11.79
N ASP A 116 11.38 -21.67 -11.58
CA ASP A 116 10.34 -22.26 -12.44
C ASP A 116 10.23 -21.62 -13.83
N SER A 117 10.51 -20.31 -13.94
CA SER A 117 10.44 -19.57 -15.20
C SER A 117 11.49 -18.47 -15.30
N PRO A 118 12.74 -18.82 -15.68
CA PRO A 118 13.80 -17.84 -15.94
C PRO A 118 13.44 -16.82 -17.02
N HIS A 119 12.57 -17.18 -17.96
CA HIS A 119 12.04 -16.28 -18.97
C HIS A 119 11.21 -15.15 -18.35
N LEU A 120 10.28 -15.47 -17.44
CA LEU A 120 9.52 -14.45 -16.72
C LEU A 120 10.42 -13.59 -15.86
N ALA A 121 11.35 -14.21 -15.12
CA ALA A 121 12.28 -13.50 -14.25
C ALA A 121 13.09 -12.47 -15.04
N GLY A 122 13.71 -12.87 -16.16
CA GLY A 122 14.50 -11.96 -17.00
C GLY A 122 13.70 -10.86 -17.71
N ALA A 123 12.36 -10.91 -17.70
CA ALA A 123 11.49 -9.96 -18.40
C ALA A 123 10.70 -9.05 -17.45
N LEU A 124 10.52 -9.43 -16.18
CA LEU A 124 9.73 -8.68 -15.21
C LEU A 124 10.63 -8.06 -14.14
N GLN A 125 10.33 -6.82 -13.74
CA GLN A 125 10.92 -6.27 -12.53
C GLN A 125 10.28 -6.88 -11.28
N ALA A 126 11.08 -7.10 -10.24
CA ALA A 126 10.58 -7.47 -8.93
C ALA A 126 10.69 -6.29 -7.96
N VAL A 127 9.55 -5.85 -7.43
CA VAL A 127 9.44 -4.72 -6.52
C VAL A 127 9.13 -5.25 -5.12
N PRO A 128 9.99 -4.99 -4.11
CA PRO A 128 9.63 -5.30 -2.73
C PRO A 128 8.37 -4.55 -2.32
N SER A 129 7.42 -5.27 -1.73
CA SER A 129 6.21 -4.70 -1.15
C SER A 129 6.56 -3.67 -0.08
N VAL A 130 5.72 -2.65 0.11
CA VAL A 130 5.85 -1.73 1.25
C VAL A 130 5.79 -2.44 2.61
N ASN A 131 5.26 -3.68 2.65
CA ASN A 131 5.27 -4.53 3.86
C ASN A 131 6.62 -5.22 4.10
N ALA A 132 7.57 -5.12 3.18
CA ALA A 132 8.96 -5.52 3.35
C ALA A 132 9.77 -4.55 4.23
N ARG A 133 9.19 -3.40 4.59
CA ARG A 133 9.72 -2.45 5.57
C ARG A 133 11.13 -1.95 5.22
N LEU A 134 11.27 -1.37 4.02
CA LEU A 134 12.52 -0.82 3.52
C LEU A 134 12.88 0.49 4.22
N ALA A 135 13.40 0.39 5.44
CA ALA A 135 13.76 1.51 6.31
C ALA A 135 15.28 1.81 6.35
N SER A 136 16.11 1.06 5.60
CA SER A 136 17.55 1.29 5.56
C SER A 136 18.18 0.85 4.24
N VAL A 137 19.35 1.40 3.91
CA VAL A 137 20.10 0.99 2.71
C VAL A 137 20.52 -0.48 2.76
N HIS A 138 20.69 -1.04 3.96
CA HIS A 138 21.05 -2.45 4.14
C HIS A 138 19.87 -3.37 3.81
N ALA A 139 18.66 -3.00 4.25
CA ALA A 139 17.44 -3.71 3.88
C ALA A 139 17.21 -3.68 2.36
N ILE A 140 17.43 -2.52 1.72
CA ILE A 140 17.30 -2.40 0.27
C ILE A 140 18.34 -3.27 -0.45
N ARG A 141 19.61 -3.26 -0.01
CA ARG A 141 20.65 -4.12 -0.58
C ARG A 141 20.30 -5.60 -0.47
N ALA A 142 19.83 -6.05 0.69
CA ALA A 142 19.43 -7.44 0.90
C ALA A 142 18.33 -7.86 -0.08
N TRP A 143 17.30 -7.02 -0.25
CA TRP A 143 16.25 -7.30 -1.24
C TRP A 143 16.77 -7.31 -2.67
N ARG A 144 17.65 -6.38 -3.05
CA ARG A 144 18.24 -6.38 -4.40
C ARG A 144 19.07 -7.63 -4.66
N THR A 145 19.84 -8.11 -3.68
CA THR A 145 20.58 -9.36 -3.81
C THR A 145 19.63 -10.53 -4.08
N VAL A 146 18.54 -10.65 -3.32
CA VAL A 146 17.56 -11.73 -3.55
C VAL A 146 16.89 -11.59 -4.93
N ILE A 147 16.57 -10.37 -5.37
CA ILE A 147 15.98 -10.11 -6.69
C ILE A 147 16.95 -10.54 -7.81
N GLU A 148 18.22 -10.18 -7.70
CA GLU A 148 19.26 -10.54 -8.65
C GLU A 148 19.52 -12.04 -8.68
N GLU A 149 19.62 -12.68 -7.51
CA GLU A 149 19.80 -14.14 -7.38
C GLU A 149 18.62 -14.92 -7.96
N ALA A 150 17.39 -14.41 -7.83
CA ALA A 150 16.20 -14.98 -8.45
C ALA A 150 16.10 -14.68 -9.97
N GLY A 151 17.02 -13.90 -10.53
CA GLY A 151 17.07 -13.57 -11.96
C GLY A 151 16.08 -12.51 -12.42
N PHE A 152 15.43 -11.78 -11.50
CA PHE A 152 14.47 -10.72 -11.83
C PHE A 152 15.16 -9.40 -12.16
N LEU A 153 14.51 -8.57 -12.98
CA LEU A 153 14.98 -7.22 -13.22
C LEU A 153 14.87 -6.38 -11.93
N PRO A 154 15.81 -5.46 -11.68
CA PRO A 154 15.73 -4.57 -10.53
C PRO A 154 14.48 -3.67 -10.61
N PRO A 155 13.93 -3.25 -9.47
CA PRO A 155 12.75 -2.40 -9.46
C PRO A 155 13.07 -1.02 -10.05
N ALA A 156 12.20 -0.49 -10.90
CA ALA A 156 12.29 0.92 -11.34
C ALA A 156 11.85 1.89 -10.24
N ARG A 157 10.93 1.44 -9.37
CA ARG A 157 10.43 2.19 -8.20
C ARG A 157 10.53 1.40 -6.91
N LEU A 158 10.97 2.04 -5.84
CA LEU A 158 10.94 1.49 -4.48
C LEU A 158 10.00 2.29 -3.60
N VAL A 159 9.12 1.59 -2.88
CA VAL A 159 8.29 2.19 -1.84
C VAL A 159 8.97 1.93 -0.50
N LEU A 160 9.46 3.00 0.13
CA LEU A 160 10.17 2.89 1.41
C LEU A 160 9.19 2.61 2.56
N ASP A 161 9.75 2.31 3.73
CA ASP A 161 8.94 2.12 4.93
C ASP A 161 8.10 3.36 5.25
N ARG A 162 6.83 3.15 5.59
CA ARG A 162 5.88 4.21 5.92
C ARG A 162 6.25 4.96 7.20
N GLU A 163 6.97 4.34 8.13
CA GLU A 163 7.41 5.03 9.35
C GLU A 163 8.32 6.24 9.03
N LEU A 164 9.02 6.22 7.88
CA LEU A 164 9.83 7.35 7.42
C LEU A 164 9.00 8.61 7.14
N ASN A 165 7.67 8.50 6.97
CA ASN A 165 6.78 9.65 6.83
C ASN A 165 6.76 10.54 8.09
N ARG A 166 7.24 10.04 9.24
CA ARG A 166 7.38 10.78 10.49
C ARG A 166 8.84 11.06 10.87
N ASP A 167 9.80 10.69 10.02
CA ASP A 167 11.23 10.95 10.21
C ASP A 167 11.86 11.52 8.92
N PRO A 168 11.66 12.82 8.64
CA PRO A 168 12.20 13.44 7.44
C PRO A 168 13.74 13.41 7.40
N GLY A 169 14.42 13.43 8.54
CA GLY A 169 15.89 13.35 8.58
C GLY A 169 16.41 11.99 8.12
N GLN A 170 15.80 10.89 8.60
CA GLN A 170 16.12 9.55 8.12
C GLN A 170 15.70 9.35 6.67
N LEU A 171 14.55 9.90 6.26
CA LEU A 171 14.07 9.85 4.88
C LEU A 171 15.07 10.53 3.92
N GLU A 172 15.52 11.74 4.22
CA GLU A 172 16.52 12.46 3.43
C GLU A 172 17.81 11.65 3.30
N THR A 173 18.30 11.10 4.42
CA THR A 173 19.51 10.28 4.46
C THR A 173 19.37 9.04 3.57
N LEU A 174 18.25 8.32 3.69
CA LEU A 174 18.01 7.11 2.91
C LEU A 174 17.79 7.41 1.43
N SER A 175 17.03 8.45 1.10
CA SER A 175 16.83 8.89 -0.28
C SER A 175 18.13 9.30 -0.95
N ALA A 176 18.98 10.09 -0.28
CA ALA A 176 20.30 10.44 -0.79
C ALA A 176 21.18 9.20 -1.02
N ALA A 177 21.12 8.21 -0.12
CA ALA A 177 21.80 6.94 -0.32
C ALA A 177 21.27 6.17 -1.53
N CYS A 178 19.94 6.12 -1.73
CA CYS A 178 19.32 5.50 -2.91
C CYS A 178 19.79 6.18 -4.19
N ARG A 179 19.70 7.51 -4.29
CA ARG A 179 20.15 8.27 -5.47
C ARG A 179 21.65 8.08 -5.76
N ARG A 180 22.48 7.92 -4.73
CA ARG A 180 23.91 7.64 -4.88
C ARG A 180 24.20 6.23 -5.40
N PHE A 181 23.52 5.22 -4.87
CA PHE A 181 23.82 3.81 -5.18
C PHE A 181 23.04 3.28 -6.38
N TRP A 182 21.86 3.83 -6.65
CA TRP A 182 20.93 3.42 -7.70
C TRP A 182 20.29 4.67 -8.33
N PRO A 183 21.02 5.42 -9.18
CA PRO A 183 20.58 6.72 -9.67
C PRO A 183 19.30 6.67 -10.52
N ASP A 184 19.04 5.55 -11.18
CA ASP A 184 17.83 5.35 -12.01
C ASP A 184 16.62 4.85 -11.19
N GLN A 185 16.78 4.67 -9.87
CA GLN A 185 15.73 4.21 -8.98
C GLN A 185 14.87 5.38 -8.50
N GLU A 186 13.59 5.37 -8.84
CA GLU A 186 12.62 6.28 -8.24
C GLU A 186 12.27 5.83 -6.81
N VAL A 187 12.15 6.79 -5.89
CA VAL A 187 11.81 6.61 -4.47
C VAL A 187 10.40 7.10 -4.20
N PHE A 188 9.57 6.24 -3.60
CA PHE A 188 8.17 6.50 -3.29
C PHE A 188 7.88 6.25 -1.80
N LEU A 189 6.82 6.88 -1.28
CA LEU A 189 6.27 6.62 0.05
C LEU A 189 4.79 6.26 -0.01
N LEU A 190 4.32 5.43 0.92
CA LEU A 190 2.90 5.13 1.07
C LEU A 190 2.20 6.27 1.83
N ALA A 191 1.21 6.92 1.21
CA ALA A 191 0.69 8.18 1.74
C ALA A 191 -0.57 8.04 2.61
N ASN A 192 -1.53 7.20 2.21
CA ASN A 192 -2.88 7.24 2.77
C ASN A 192 -3.28 5.96 3.53
N GLU A 193 -2.32 5.28 4.14
CA GLU A 193 -2.60 4.15 5.03
C GLU A 193 -2.66 4.61 6.49
N GLY A 194 -3.75 4.29 7.18
CA GLY A 194 -4.00 4.68 8.57
C GLY A 194 -3.52 3.65 9.61
N CYS A 195 -2.32 3.07 9.46
CA CYS A 195 -1.79 2.13 10.46
C CYS A 195 -1.36 2.84 11.74
N LEU A 196 -1.31 2.13 12.87
CA LEU A 196 -0.65 2.65 14.08
C LEU A 196 0.83 2.95 13.78
N PRO A 197 1.43 3.99 14.40
CA PRO A 197 2.87 4.21 14.32
C PRO A 197 3.61 3.00 14.89
N HIS A 198 4.67 2.58 14.20
CA HIS A 198 5.44 1.37 14.48
C HIS A 198 4.57 0.14 14.79
N CYS A 199 3.46 -0.03 14.05
CA CYS A 199 2.39 -0.96 14.41
C CYS A 199 2.92 -2.36 14.79
N PRO A 200 2.82 -2.78 16.07
CA PRO A 200 3.32 -4.07 16.52
C PRO A 200 2.47 -5.23 16.00
N TYR A 201 1.21 -4.96 15.66
CA TYR A 201 0.27 -5.95 15.14
C TYR A 201 0.50 -6.27 13.66
N LYS A 202 1.20 -5.43 12.91
CA LYS A 202 1.26 -5.52 11.45
C LYS A 202 1.79 -6.85 10.92
N PRO A 203 2.87 -7.46 11.47
CA PRO A 203 3.33 -8.78 11.01
C PRO A 203 2.27 -9.87 11.20
N ALA A 204 1.57 -9.86 12.34
CA ALA A 204 0.52 -10.82 12.63
C ALA A 204 -0.72 -10.57 11.75
N HIS A 205 -1.13 -9.31 11.58
CA HIS A 205 -2.22 -8.89 10.70
C HIS A 205 -1.95 -9.36 9.27
N ASP A 206 -0.79 -9.05 8.69
CA ASP A 206 -0.43 -9.48 7.34
C ASP A 206 -0.39 -11.02 7.21
N GLY A 207 0.02 -11.71 8.29
CA GLY A 207 -0.04 -13.17 8.37
C GLY A 207 -1.46 -13.72 8.36
N GLN A 208 -2.40 -13.12 9.09
CA GLN A 208 -3.81 -13.55 9.08
C GLN A 208 -4.44 -13.37 7.70
N ILE A 209 -4.15 -12.27 7.01
CA ILE A 209 -4.59 -12.07 5.62
C ILE A 209 -4.02 -13.18 4.72
N ALA A 210 -2.73 -13.48 4.87
CA ALA A 210 -2.06 -14.50 4.06
C ALA A 210 -2.64 -15.91 4.31
N LEU A 211 -2.99 -16.24 5.56
CA LEU A 211 -3.65 -17.51 5.89
C LEU A 211 -5.02 -17.61 5.20
N ALA A 212 -5.82 -16.54 5.22
CA ALA A 212 -7.10 -16.49 4.52
C ALA A 212 -6.92 -16.54 3.00
N ALA A 213 -5.92 -15.86 2.44
CA ALA A 213 -5.63 -15.85 1.01
C ALA A 213 -5.17 -17.24 0.48
N CYS A 214 -4.57 -18.05 1.35
CA CYS A 214 -4.21 -19.45 1.09
C CYS A 214 -5.36 -20.43 1.35
N ASP A 215 -6.58 -19.95 1.61
CA ASP A 215 -7.77 -20.75 1.90
C ASP A 215 -7.59 -21.70 3.11
N LEU A 216 -6.69 -21.36 4.05
CA LEU A 216 -6.45 -22.13 5.28
C LEU A 216 -7.42 -21.76 6.41
N THR A 217 -8.03 -20.58 6.32
CA THR A 217 -9.00 -20.05 7.28
C THR A 217 -10.00 -19.15 6.54
N ALA A 218 -11.17 -18.95 7.12
CA ALA A 218 -12.08 -17.91 6.66
C ALA A 218 -11.46 -16.51 6.85
N GLU A 219 -11.88 -15.56 6.01
CA GLU A 219 -11.57 -14.14 6.23
C GLU A 219 -12.26 -13.68 7.52
N ALA A 220 -11.47 -13.29 8.51
CA ALA A 220 -11.94 -12.74 9.79
C ALA A 220 -10.97 -11.65 10.30
N THR A 221 -10.20 -11.03 9.41
CA THR A 221 -9.07 -10.16 9.80
C THR A 221 -9.57 -8.93 10.55
N PHE A 222 -10.72 -8.37 10.15
CA PHE A 222 -11.30 -7.21 10.83
C PHE A 222 -11.73 -7.57 12.27
N GLU A 223 -12.50 -8.64 12.43
CA GLU A 223 -12.97 -9.13 13.74
C GLU A 223 -11.80 -9.46 14.69
N LEU A 224 -10.77 -10.14 14.18
CA LEU A 224 -9.56 -10.43 14.95
C LEU A 224 -8.84 -9.16 15.37
N ASN A 225 -8.75 -8.15 14.49
CA ASN A 225 -8.16 -6.87 14.84
C ASN A 225 -9.01 -6.11 15.87
N ALA A 226 -10.34 -6.21 15.81
CA ALA A 226 -11.26 -5.55 16.74
C ALA A 226 -11.20 -6.16 18.15
N THR A 227 -10.93 -7.46 18.24
CA THR A 227 -10.87 -8.21 19.51
C THR A 227 -9.46 -8.31 20.10
N ALA A 228 -8.43 -8.42 19.25
CA ALA A 228 -7.05 -8.71 19.68
C ALA A 228 -5.98 -7.81 19.05
N GLY A 229 -6.30 -7.00 18.04
CA GLY A 229 -5.31 -6.26 17.24
C GLY A 229 -5.41 -4.74 17.33
N CYS A 230 -5.03 -4.08 16.23
CA CYS A 230 -4.90 -2.62 16.18
C CYS A 230 -6.24 -1.89 16.24
N VAL A 231 -7.32 -2.48 15.72
CA VAL A 231 -8.66 -1.88 15.81
C VAL A 231 -9.06 -1.74 17.28
N ARG A 232 -8.87 -2.77 18.12
CA ARG A 232 -9.10 -2.68 19.58
C ARG A 232 -8.40 -1.49 20.24
N HIS A 233 -7.17 -1.18 19.79
CA HIS A 233 -6.43 -0.03 20.29
C HIS A 233 -7.09 1.29 19.84
N LEU A 234 -7.41 1.43 18.55
CA LEU A 234 -8.10 2.61 18.00
C LEU A 234 -9.49 2.83 18.61
N LEU A 235 -10.22 1.76 18.95
CA LEU A 235 -11.50 1.85 19.67
C LEU A 235 -11.35 2.49 21.06
N ARG A 236 -10.21 2.27 21.73
CA ARG A 236 -9.92 2.79 23.08
C ARG A 236 -9.31 4.18 23.05
N ASP A 237 -8.52 4.45 22.02
CA ASP A 237 -7.79 5.70 21.84
C ASP A 237 -7.91 6.15 20.37
N PRO A 238 -9.05 6.76 19.98
CA PRO A 238 -9.25 7.21 18.60
C PRO A 238 -8.24 8.26 18.16
N ALA A 239 -7.65 9.02 19.10
CA ALA A 239 -6.60 10.00 18.81
C ALA A 239 -5.31 9.35 18.29
N ALA A 240 -5.13 8.03 18.47
CA ALA A 240 -4.01 7.30 17.89
C ALA A 240 -4.02 7.31 16.36
N VAL A 241 -5.16 7.55 15.71
CA VAL A 241 -5.21 7.70 14.25
C VAL A 241 -4.40 8.90 13.78
N LEU A 242 -4.34 10.00 14.54
CA LEU A 242 -3.58 11.20 14.20
C LEU A 242 -2.06 10.98 14.28
N ARG A 243 -1.62 9.95 15.02
CA ARG A 243 -0.21 9.54 15.12
C ARG A 243 0.21 8.64 13.97
N SER A 244 -0.76 8.12 13.21
CA SER A 244 -0.49 7.28 12.06
C SER A 244 0.45 7.99 11.07
N PRO A 245 1.42 7.28 10.48
CA PRO A 245 2.37 7.89 9.56
C PRO A 245 1.77 8.13 8.17
N PHE A 246 0.51 8.56 8.06
CA PHE A 246 -0.04 9.05 6.80
C PHE A 246 0.54 10.43 6.44
N ILE A 247 0.57 10.74 5.15
CA ILE A 247 0.93 12.04 4.59
C ILE A 247 -0.35 12.69 4.09
N ARG A 248 -0.74 13.87 4.58
CA ARG A 248 -1.90 14.57 4.00
C ARG A 248 -1.56 15.10 2.61
N PRO A 249 -2.55 15.27 1.71
CA PRO A 249 -2.33 15.95 0.45
C PRO A 249 -1.61 17.30 0.58
N GLU A 250 -1.96 18.07 1.62
CA GLU A 250 -1.38 19.39 1.93
C GLU A 250 0.11 19.33 2.33
N ASP A 251 0.54 18.19 2.88
CA ASP A 251 1.92 18.01 3.33
C ASP A 251 2.81 17.44 2.22
N GLY A 252 2.26 17.09 1.04
CA GLY A 252 2.99 16.47 -0.06
C GLY A 252 4.17 17.30 -0.59
N GLU A 253 4.03 18.63 -0.62
CA GLU A 253 5.13 19.52 -1.04
C GLU A 253 6.32 19.50 -0.09
N ARG A 254 6.13 19.14 1.20
CA ARG A 254 7.23 19.02 2.18
C ARG A 254 8.21 17.91 1.81
N LEU A 255 7.79 16.97 0.97
CA LEU A 255 8.59 15.83 0.49
C LEU A 255 9.31 16.12 -0.83
N ALA A 256 9.13 17.31 -1.42
CA ALA A 256 9.78 17.68 -2.67
C ALA A 256 11.31 17.56 -2.55
N GLY A 257 11.93 16.90 -3.53
CA GLY A 257 13.37 16.62 -3.54
C GLY A 257 13.79 15.40 -2.72
N MET A 258 13.02 15.03 -1.69
CA MET A 258 13.26 13.80 -0.92
C MET A 258 12.75 12.56 -1.64
N VAL A 259 11.61 12.65 -2.33
CA VAL A 259 11.00 11.51 -3.02
C VAL A 259 10.49 11.92 -4.41
N ASP A 260 10.31 10.94 -5.28
CA ASP A 260 9.85 11.15 -6.66
C ASP A 260 8.31 11.00 -6.78
N GLY A 261 7.70 10.24 -5.86
CA GLY A 261 6.26 10.01 -5.88
C GLY A 261 5.66 9.44 -4.60
N LEU A 262 4.33 9.25 -4.65
CA LEU A 262 3.57 8.63 -3.57
C LEU A 262 2.78 7.42 -4.08
N LYS A 263 2.78 6.36 -3.28
CA LYS A 263 1.87 5.23 -3.43
C LYS A 263 0.57 5.54 -2.67
N LEU A 264 -0.56 5.35 -3.35
CA LEU A 264 -1.89 5.43 -2.78
C LEU A 264 -2.48 4.02 -2.65
N CYS A 265 -3.08 3.70 -1.50
CA CYS A 265 -3.72 2.42 -1.21
C CYS A 265 -5.26 2.55 -1.15
N GLY A 266 -5.95 1.48 -0.73
CA GLY A 266 -7.42 1.43 -0.67
C GLY A 266 -8.10 0.71 -1.82
N ARG A 267 -7.43 -0.22 -2.51
CA ARG A 267 -8.05 -1.05 -3.57
C ARG A 267 -9.36 -1.72 -3.14
N ASN A 268 -9.47 -2.15 -1.88
CA ASN A 268 -10.68 -2.82 -1.39
C ASN A 268 -11.82 -1.84 -1.04
N MET A 269 -11.58 -0.53 -1.10
CA MET A 269 -12.57 0.52 -0.83
C MET A 269 -13.38 0.92 -2.07
N GLY A 270 -12.99 0.40 -3.25
CA GLY A 270 -13.68 0.62 -4.52
C GLY A 270 -13.35 1.95 -5.21
N SER A 271 -13.85 2.09 -6.44
CA SER A 271 -13.47 3.14 -7.39
C SER A 271 -13.72 4.55 -6.89
N ARG A 272 -14.81 4.77 -6.16
CA ARG A 272 -15.16 6.11 -5.63
C ARG A 272 -14.14 6.58 -4.59
N PHE A 273 -13.69 5.67 -3.71
CA PHE A 273 -12.64 5.97 -2.74
C PHE A 273 -11.33 6.29 -3.48
N CYS A 274 -10.89 5.40 -4.37
CA CYS A 274 -9.62 5.59 -5.09
C CYS A 274 -9.59 6.90 -5.89
N LEU A 275 -10.67 7.27 -6.58
CA LEU A 275 -10.75 8.55 -7.30
C LEU A 275 -10.77 9.76 -6.38
N ARG A 276 -11.42 9.68 -5.21
CA ARG A 276 -11.40 10.76 -4.22
C ARG A 276 -9.98 11.00 -3.72
N VAL A 277 -9.29 9.93 -3.31
CA VAL A 277 -7.90 10.00 -2.83
C VAL A 277 -7.00 10.56 -3.92
N LEU A 278 -7.03 9.99 -5.13
CA LEU A 278 -6.20 10.48 -6.25
C LEU A 278 -6.42 11.97 -6.52
N ARG A 279 -7.68 12.42 -6.59
CA ARG A 279 -8.00 13.85 -6.80
C ARG A 279 -7.42 14.73 -5.71
N ALA A 280 -7.54 14.32 -4.44
CA ALA A 280 -7.02 15.08 -3.32
C ALA A 280 -5.51 15.28 -3.42
N TYR A 281 -4.75 14.20 -3.69
CA TYR A 281 -3.29 14.26 -3.81
C TYR A 281 -2.82 15.01 -5.06
N VAL A 282 -3.50 14.86 -6.20
CA VAL A 282 -3.20 15.65 -7.41
C VAL A 282 -3.45 17.14 -7.18
N GLN A 283 -4.48 17.49 -6.40
CA GLN A 283 -4.80 18.88 -6.06
C GLN A 283 -3.97 19.45 -4.90
N GLY A 284 -3.20 18.60 -4.20
CA GLY A 284 -2.46 19.00 -3.00
C GLY A 284 -3.35 19.44 -1.83
N ARG A 285 -4.65 19.09 -1.84
CA ARG A 285 -5.60 19.50 -0.81
C ARG A 285 -6.81 18.57 -0.72
N PHE A 286 -7.35 18.42 0.48
CA PHE A 286 -8.63 17.79 0.74
C PHE A 286 -9.48 18.61 1.71
N SER A 287 -10.78 18.74 1.42
CA SER A 287 -11.76 19.34 2.33
C SER A 287 -12.78 18.28 2.71
N GLY A 288 -13.01 18.09 4.01
CA GLY A 288 -13.93 17.08 4.54
C GLY A 288 -13.33 16.21 5.65
N ASN A 289 -13.92 15.03 5.87
CA ASN A 289 -13.49 14.11 6.91
C ASN A 289 -12.17 13.41 6.52
N LEU A 290 -11.06 13.71 7.21
CA LEU A 290 -9.73 13.12 6.98
C LEU A 290 -9.79 11.59 6.83
N LEU A 291 -10.61 10.92 7.64
CA LEU A 291 -10.72 9.46 7.64
C LEU A 291 -11.18 8.89 6.29
N GLN A 292 -11.86 9.68 5.46
CA GLN A 292 -12.28 9.29 4.11
C GLN A 292 -11.13 9.22 3.10
N LEU A 293 -9.91 9.61 3.50
CA LEU A 293 -8.69 9.41 2.71
C LEU A 293 -7.93 8.15 3.14
N LEU A 294 -8.13 7.64 4.35
CA LEU A 294 -7.25 6.66 4.97
C LEU A 294 -7.80 5.23 4.84
N ASP A 295 -7.11 4.35 4.13
CA ASP A 295 -7.70 3.05 3.76
C ASP A 295 -7.97 2.10 4.94
N SER A 296 -7.04 1.97 5.88
CA SER A 296 -7.11 0.99 6.97
C SER A 296 -8.01 1.43 8.13
N VAL A 297 -8.49 2.68 8.11
CA VAL A 297 -9.29 3.29 9.18
C VAL A 297 -10.54 3.99 8.65
N ASP A 298 -10.91 3.80 7.38
CA ASP A 298 -12.12 4.38 6.79
C ASP A 298 -13.39 3.95 7.56
N TRP A 299 -13.39 2.75 8.16
CA TRP A 299 -14.47 2.29 9.06
C TRP A 299 -14.73 3.23 10.26
N MET A 300 -13.73 4.01 10.70
CA MET A 300 -13.92 5.02 11.75
C MET A 300 -14.76 6.20 11.24
N ALA A 301 -14.78 6.47 9.93
CA ALA A 301 -15.49 7.60 9.34
C ALA A 301 -17.01 7.51 9.51
N GLU A 302 -17.54 6.32 9.82
CA GLU A 302 -18.96 6.12 10.12
C GLU A 302 -19.36 6.74 11.46
N GLY A 303 -18.47 6.71 12.46
CA GLY A 303 -18.71 7.16 13.84
C GLY A 303 -18.01 8.46 14.22
N LEU A 304 -17.00 8.86 13.46
CA LEU A 304 -16.12 9.98 13.75
C LEU A 304 -15.85 10.81 12.49
N VAL A 305 -15.95 12.12 12.64
CA VAL A 305 -15.47 13.08 11.64
C VAL A 305 -14.27 13.81 12.21
N ILE A 306 -13.14 13.75 11.53
CA ILE A 306 -11.98 14.61 11.78
C ILE A 306 -11.94 15.63 10.65
N ASP A 307 -12.26 16.88 10.94
CA ASP A 307 -12.34 17.94 9.94
C ASP A 307 -10.94 18.32 9.44
N ASN A 308 -10.60 17.98 8.19
CA ASN A 308 -9.25 18.19 7.67
C ASN A 308 -8.90 19.68 7.58
N ASP A 309 -9.88 20.55 7.31
CA ASP A 309 -9.67 21.99 7.17
C ASP A 309 -9.39 22.68 8.52
N THR A 310 -9.67 22.03 9.66
CA THR A 310 -9.40 22.59 10.99
C THR A 310 -8.08 22.10 11.59
N LEU A 311 -7.41 21.14 10.96
CA LEU A 311 -6.08 20.72 11.38
C LEU A 311 -5.08 21.87 11.19
N PRO A 312 -4.17 22.10 12.14
CA PRO A 312 -3.32 23.27 12.11
C PRO A 312 -2.30 23.19 10.97
N SER A 313 -1.86 24.34 10.47
CA SER A 313 -0.92 24.42 9.35
C SER A 313 0.46 23.86 9.68
N ASP A 314 0.82 23.78 10.96
CA ASP A 314 2.05 23.18 11.48
C ASP A 314 1.88 21.69 11.83
N PHE A 315 0.77 21.03 11.48
CA PHE A 315 0.51 19.62 11.77
C PHE A 315 1.67 18.70 11.36
N TRP A 316 2.23 18.92 10.17
CA TRP A 316 3.43 18.20 9.72
C TRP A 316 4.60 18.41 10.68
N ASP A 317 4.95 19.68 10.95
CA ASP A 317 6.10 20.06 11.75
C ASP A 317 5.99 19.50 13.19
N GLN A 318 4.78 19.54 13.78
CA GLN A 318 4.49 18.97 15.10
C GLN A 318 4.70 17.45 15.13
N LEU A 319 4.21 16.72 14.12
CA LEU A 319 4.28 15.26 14.12
C LEU A 319 5.64 14.71 13.68
N THR A 320 6.41 15.44 12.87
CA THR A 320 7.79 15.07 12.54
C THR A 320 8.80 15.49 13.59
N GLY A 321 8.45 16.45 14.46
CA GLY A 321 9.25 16.85 15.62
C GLY A 321 8.90 16.09 16.91
N CYS A 322 7.93 15.17 16.85
CA CYS A 322 7.45 14.40 17.99
C CYS A 322 8.45 13.31 18.39
N ASP A 323 8.77 13.22 19.68
CA ASP A 323 9.62 12.16 20.26
C ASP A 323 8.84 10.87 20.62
N GLY A 324 7.51 10.93 20.51
CA GLY A 324 6.61 9.82 20.79
C GLY A 324 6.22 9.67 22.27
N ASP A 325 6.68 10.53 23.18
CA ASP A 325 6.27 10.48 24.59
C ASP A 325 4.88 11.08 24.81
N CYS A 326 3.88 10.26 24.50
CA CYS A 326 2.48 10.65 24.59
C CYS A 326 1.95 10.72 26.04
N GLN A 327 2.69 10.23 27.05
CA GLN A 327 2.22 10.23 28.44
C GLN A 327 2.06 11.65 28.98
N GLU A 328 2.99 12.55 28.61
CA GLU A 328 3.02 13.93 29.10
C GLU A 328 2.56 14.95 28.04
N CYS A 329 2.59 14.60 26.75
CA CYS A 329 2.30 15.53 25.65
C CYS A 329 0.81 15.88 25.49
N GLY A 330 -0.07 14.88 25.36
CA GLY A 330 -1.52 15.07 25.16
C GLY A 330 -1.96 15.77 23.84
N TYR A 331 -1.03 16.15 22.95
CA TYR A 331 -1.30 16.94 21.74
C TYR A 331 -2.36 16.30 20.84
N CYS A 332 -2.22 15.00 20.50
CA CYS A 332 -3.15 14.33 19.61
C CYS A 332 -4.56 14.22 20.19
N GLN A 333 -4.69 14.08 21.52
CA GLN A 333 -5.97 14.09 22.20
C GLN A 333 -6.63 15.47 22.12
N ALA A 334 -5.89 16.54 22.40
CA ALA A 334 -6.40 17.91 22.28
C ALA A 334 -6.76 18.27 20.83
N LEU A 335 -5.96 17.81 19.85
CA LEU A 335 -6.22 17.99 18.44
C LEU A 335 -7.50 17.25 18.01
N LEU A 336 -7.69 16.00 18.45
CA LEU A 336 -8.93 15.28 18.19
C LEU A 336 -10.14 15.96 18.85
N GLN A 337 -10.00 16.52 20.05
CA GLN A 337 -11.10 17.23 20.71
C GLN A 337 -11.52 18.51 19.98
N SER A 338 -10.59 19.19 19.30
CA SER A 338 -10.85 20.44 18.59
C SER A 338 -11.29 20.24 17.14
N ALA A 339 -10.74 19.23 16.44
CA ALA A 339 -11.06 18.93 15.03
C ALA A 339 -12.08 17.79 14.86
N GLY A 340 -12.29 16.99 15.91
CA GLY A 340 -13.12 15.80 15.89
C GLY A 340 -14.55 16.05 16.36
N ARG A 341 -15.52 15.40 15.71
CA ARG A 341 -16.91 15.34 16.15
C ARG A 341 -17.52 13.96 15.90
N PRO A 342 -18.37 13.44 16.79
CA PRO A 342 -19.09 12.20 16.54
C PRO A 342 -20.12 12.39 15.42
N THR A 343 -20.46 11.30 14.72
CA THR A 343 -21.57 11.29 13.75
C THR A 343 -22.89 10.86 14.42
N PRO A 344 -24.05 11.17 13.80
CA PRO A 344 -25.37 10.76 14.33
C PRO A 344 -25.59 9.25 14.38
N LEU A 345 -24.81 8.46 13.64
CA LEU A 345 -24.89 6.98 13.68
C LEU A 345 -24.35 6.40 15.00
N GLY A 346 -23.83 7.25 15.89
CA GLY A 346 -23.16 6.84 17.12
C GLY A 346 -21.77 6.25 16.82
N PRO A 347 -20.94 6.03 17.84
CA PRO A 347 -19.78 5.20 17.62
C PRO A 347 -20.34 3.78 17.37
N TRP A 348 -19.92 3.13 16.29
CA TRP A 348 -20.19 1.71 15.99
C TRP A 348 -21.54 1.40 15.31
N GLY A 349 -21.63 1.67 14.00
CA GLY A 349 -22.56 0.96 13.12
C GLY A 349 -22.17 -0.52 13.00
N ASN A 350 -23.03 -1.44 13.48
CA ASN A 350 -23.12 -2.88 13.18
C ASN A 350 -21.88 -3.67 12.70
N HIS A 351 -20.72 -3.55 13.35
CA HIS A 351 -19.54 -4.37 13.05
C HIS A 351 -19.05 -5.19 14.26
N ALA A 352 -19.98 -5.61 15.13
CA ALA A 352 -19.73 -6.55 16.23
C ALA A 352 -20.21 -7.95 15.89
#